data_AF-A0AAV2VT52-F1
#
_entry.id   AF-A0AAV2VT52-F1
#
_cell.length_a   1.000
_cell.length_b   1.000
_cell.length_c   1.000
_cell.angle_alpha   90.00
_cell.angle_beta   90.00
_cell.angle_gamma   90.00
#
_symmetry.space_group_name_H-M   'P 1'
#
loop_
_entity.id
_entity.type
_entity.pdbx_description
1 polymer ?
#
loop_
_entity_poly.entity_id
_entity_poly.type
_entity_poly.pdbx_seq_one_letter_code
_entity_poly.pdbx_strand_id
1 'polypeptide(L)'
;MNYKSMNFGHVFVVLFKWFTGISVVLSASILATSYEMHLKEQVKESYSVLNNKIALCNKDRKESFDKAEITNKWFNSLSKKDRGEVIIMLTKIADERCYALELKSYSDSVVQYTSNTGDQSVMKDWLILRRLYASHSELEAVAHIDFDKVVALSKEAPFDQPFNGMSLLILYR
;
A
#
# COMPACT_ATOMS: atom_id res chain seq x y z
N MET A 1 22.36 4.88 -87.09
CA MET A 1 22.48 4.79 -85.62
C MET A 1 23.28 3.51 -85.31
N ASN A 2 24.62 3.49 -85.42
CA ASN A 2 25.66 3.88 -84.44
C ASN A 2 25.40 3.31 -83.02
N TYR A 3 26.18 2.41 -82.40
CA TYR A 3 27.52 1.84 -82.69
C TYR A 3 27.75 0.46 -81.99
N LYS A 4 28.48 -0.42 -82.70
CA LYS A 4 29.42 -1.53 -82.34
C LYS A 4 29.37 -2.37 -81.05
N SER A 5 29.34 -3.69 -81.32
CA SER A 5 30.23 -4.80 -80.91
C SER A 5 31.10 -4.78 -79.62
N MET A 6 31.03 -5.94 -78.96
CA MET A 6 31.86 -6.53 -77.90
C MET A 6 33.39 -6.40 -78.09
N ASN A 7 34.12 -6.47 -76.97
CA ASN A 7 35.45 -7.09 -76.96
C ASN A 7 35.82 -7.77 -75.62
N PHE A 8 36.57 -8.85 -75.77
CA PHE A 8 37.11 -9.83 -74.82
C PHE A 8 38.10 -9.27 -73.79
N GLY A 9 38.38 -10.03 -72.71
CA GLY A 9 39.73 -10.06 -72.13
C GLY A 9 39.86 -10.35 -70.62
N HIS A 10 40.36 -11.56 -70.32
CA HIS A 10 41.30 -11.96 -69.25
C HIS A 10 41.49 -11.14 -67.93
N VAL A 11 41.30 -11.87 -66.81
CA VAL A 11 42.19 -12.06 -65.64
C VAL A 11 42.83 -10.82 -64.96
N PHE A 12 42.49 -10.54 -63.71
CA PHE A 12 43.37 -10.79 -62.54
C PHE A 12 42.66 -10.56 -61.19
N VAL A 13 43.04 -11.44 -60.28
CA VAL A 13 42.71 -11.59 -58.86
C VAL A 13 42.96 -10.30 -58.06
N VAL A 14 42.04 -9.98 -57.14
CA VAL A 14 42.42 -9.34 -55.86
C VAL A 14 41.78 -10.11 -54.71
N LEU A 15 42.67 -10.74 -53.94
CA LEU A 15 42.43 -11.40 -52.65
C LEU A 15 41.90 -10.40 -51.61
N PHE A 16 41.12 -10.84 -50.61
CA PHE A 16 41.47 -10.72 -49.19
C PHE A 16 40.38 -11.25 -48.23
N LYS A 17 40.75 -12.31 -47.49
CA LYS A 17 40.47 -12.65 -46.07
C LYS A 17 39.04 -12.87 -45.51
N TRP A 18 38.73 -14.16 -45.31
CA TRP A 18 38.31 -14.84 -44.05
C TRP A 18 37.34 -14.15 -43.07
N PHE A 19 36.16 -14.72 -42.80
CA PHE A 19 35.82 -15.49 -41.57
C PHE A 19 34.32 -15.84 -41.50
N THR A 20 34.02 -16.99 -40.88
CA THR A 20 32.71 -17.58 -40.56
C THR A 20 31.80 -16.68 -39.74
N GLY A 21 30.48 -16.68 -40.00
CA GLY A 21 29.49 -16.06 -39.11
C GLY A 21 28.07 -16.59 -39.32
N ILE A 22 27.62 -17.47 -38.41
CA ILE A 22 26.21 -17.77 -38.19
C ILE A 22 25.62 -16.58 -37.42
N SER A 23 24.78 -15.76 -38.06
CA SER A 23 24.01 -14.72 -37.37
C SER A 23 22.76 -15.33 -36.72
N VAL A 24 22.87 -15.69 -35.44
CA VAL A 24 21.69 -15.79 -34.57
C VAL A 24 21.30 -14.37 -34.18
N VAL A 25 20.28 -13.82 -34.83
CA VAL A 25 19.65 -12.57 -34.39
C VAL A 25 18.73 -12.92 -33.22
N LEU A 26 19.28 -12.90 -32.00
CA LEU A 26 18.50 -12.89 -30.76
C LEU A 26 17.89 -11.49 -30.60
N SER A 27 16.70 -11.29 -31.16
CA SER A 27 15.87 -10.13 -30.87
C SER A 27 15.29 -10.24 -29.47
N ALA A 28 16.11 -9.96 -28.45
CA ALA A 28 15.60 -9.69 -27.11
C ALA A 28 14.93 -8.31 -27.14
N SER A 29 13.60 -8.29 -27.32
CA SER A 29 12.81 -7.07 -27.11
C SER A 29 12.86 -6.70 -25.64
N ILE A 30 13.82 -5.86 -25.25
CA ILE A 30 13.83 -5.22 -23.93
C ILE A 30 12.64 -4.25 -23.94
N LEU A 31 11.50 -4.69 -23.38
CA LEU A 31 10.39 -3.79 -23.05
C LEU A 31 10.92 -2.83 -21.97
N ALA A 32 11.36 -1.64 -22.39
CA ALA A 32 11.73 -0.58 -21.46
C ALA A 32 10.49 -0.22 -20.64
N THR A 33 10.50 -0.55 -19.34
CA THR A 33 9.43 -0.18 -18.44
C THR A 33 9.44 1.34 -18.30
N SER A 34 8.35 2.03 -18.65
CA SER A 34 8.24 3.47 -18.40
C SER A 34 8.32 3.74 -16.90
N TYR A 35 8.80 4.92 -16.54
CA TYR A 35 8.85 5.35 -15.14
C TYR A 35 7.46 5.29 -14.48
N GLU A 36 6.41 5.63 -15.22
CA GLU A 36 5.01 5.47 -14.78
C GLU A 36 4.66 4.01 -14.46
N MET A 37 5.01 3.05 -15.32
CA MET A 37 4.76 1.63 -15.06
C MET A 37 5.52 1.14 -13.83
N HIS A 38 6.75 1.63 -13.61
CA HIS A 38 7.52 1.33 -12.40
C HIS A 38 6.80 1.85 -11.14
N LEU A 39 6.35 3.10 -11.13
CA LEU A 39 5.61 3.67 -10.00
C LEU A 39 4.30 2.91 -9.73
N LYS A 40 3.58 2.53 -10.79
CA LYS A 40 2.35 1.74 -10.67
C LYS A 40 2.60 0.37 -10.06
N GLU A 41 3.72 -0.26 -10.41
CA GLU A 41 4.09 -1.55 -9.82
C GLU A 41 4.48 -1.40 -8.35
N GLN A 42 5.24 -0.36 -7.98
CA GLN A 42 5.56 -0.08 -6.58
C GLN A 42 4.30 0.07 -5.71
N VAL A 43 3.26 0.74 -6.21
CA VAL A 43 1.96 0.87 -5.52
C VAL A 43 1.33 -0.50 -5.28
N LYS A 44 1.35 -1.41 -6.26
CA LYS A 44 0.78 -2.76 -6.10
C LYS A 44 1.58 -3.60 -5.12
N GLU A 45 2.91 -3.55 -5.22
CA GLU A 45 3.82 -4.30 -4.35
C GLU A 45 3.66 -3.86 -2.89
N SER A 46 3.68 -2.55 -2.62
CA SER A 46 3.52 -2.02 -1.27
C SER A 46 2.11 -2.27 -0.71
N TYR A 47 1.07 -2.25 -1.55
CA TYR A 47 -0.28 -2.65 -1.16
C TYR A 47 -0.36 -4.13 -0.77
N SER A 48 0.27 -5.01 -1.55
CA SER A 48 0.35 -6.44 -1.26
C SER A 48 1.07 -6.70 0.08
N VAL A 49 2.20 -6.02 0.30
CA VAL A 49 2.96 -6.09 1.56
C VAL A 49 2.11 -5.62 2.75
N LEU A 50 1.41 -4.49 2.62
CA LEU A 50 0.49 -4.00 3.65
C LEU A 50 -0.61 -5.01 3.97
N ASN A 51 -1.27 -5.58 2.95
CA ASN A 51 -2.34 -6.56 3.16
C ASN A 51 -1.85 -7.84 3.84
N ASN A 52 -0.67 -8.32 3.48
CA ASN A 52 -0.06 -9.46 4.14
C ASN A 52 0.20 -9.15 5.62
N LYS A 53 0.70 -7.95 5.94
CA LYS A 53 0.92 -7.53 7.33
C LYS A 53 -0.39 -7.40 8.11
N ILE A 54 -1.42 -6.79 7.52
CA ILE A 54 -2.77 -6.72 8.11
C ILE A 54 -3.29 -8.13 8.43
N ALA A 55 -3.15 -9.07 7.50
CA ALA A 55 -3.58 -10.45 7.70
C ALA A 55 -2.83 -11.14 8.86
N LEU A 56 -1.54 -10.85 9.05
CA LEU A 56 -0.78 -11.33 10.20
C LEU A 56 -1.27 -10.68 11.51
N CYS A 57 -1.39 -9.36 11.54
CA CYS A 57 -1.89 -8.62 12.70
C CYS A 57 -3.27 -9.12 13.15
N ASN A 58 -4.15 -9.45 12.20
CA ASN A 58 -5.49 -9.97 12.48
C ASN A 58 -5.47 -11.36 13.14
N LYS A 59 -4.47 -12.21 12.86
CA LYS A 59 -4.34 -13.54 13.47
C LYS A 59 -3.92 -13.48 14.93
N ASP A 60 -3.17 -12.44 15.29
CA ASP A 60 -2.61 -12.27 16.63
C ASP A 60 -3.50 -11.40 17.55
N ARG A 61 -4.69 -11.01 17.08
CA ARG A 61 -5.62 -10.19 17.85
C ARG A 61 -6.11 -10.93 19.10
N LYS A 62 -6.21 -10.19 20.20
CA LYS A 62 -6.99 -10.64 21.36
C LYS A 62 -8.47 -10.72 20.98
N GLU A 63 -9.04 -11.92 21.03
CA GLU A 63 -10.42 -12.19 20.62
C GLU A 63 -11.45 -12.03 21.73
N SER A 64 -11.04 -12.09 23.00
CA SER A 64 -11.95 -12.06 24.15
C SER A 64 -11.44 -11.14 25.26
N PHE A 65 -12.39 -10.56 25.99
CA PHE A 65 -12.16 -9.59 27.07
C PHE A 65 -13.02 -9.92 28.28
N ASP A 66 -12.45 -9.75 29.47
CA ASP A 66 -13.19 -9.60 30.72
C ASP A 66 -13.34 -8.10 31.06
N LYS A 67 -14.49 -7.70 31.62
CA LYS A 67 -14.70 -6.34 32.14
C LYS A 67 -13.68 -5.98 33.21
N ALA A 68 -13.22 -6.96 33.98
CA ALA A 68 -12.20 -6.77 35.02
C ALA A 68 -10.86 -6.30 34.44
N GLU A 69 -10.55 -6.57 33.17
CA GLU A 69 -9.33 -6.11 32.51
C GLU A 69 -9.36 -4.59 32.23
N ILE A 70 -10.55 -3.98 32.15
CA ILE A 70 -10.72 -2.59 31.73
C ILE A 70 -10.92 -1.69 32.96
N THR A 71 -9.80 -1.30 33.58
CA THR A 71 -9.81 -0.56 34.86
C THR A 71 -9.68 0.95 34.70
N ASN A 72 -9.43 1.46 33.49
CA ASN A 72 -9.18 2.88 33.25
C ASN A 72 -10.40 3.74 33.66
N LYS A 73 -10.20 4.64 34.63
CA LYS A 73 -11.27 5.45 35.23
C LYS A 73 -11.95 6.39 34.24
N TRP A 74 -11.17 7.00 33.34
CA TRP A 74 -11.71 7.92 32.35
C TRP A 74 -12.62 7.18 31.38
N PHE A 75 -12.14 6.07 30.81
CA PHE A 75 -12.95 5.24 29.90
C PHE A 75 -14.24 4.76 30.56
N ASN A 76 -14.16 4.30 31.82
CA ASN A 76 -15.32 3.83 32.56
C ASN A 76 -16.31 4.93 32.95
N SER A 77 -15.88 6.20 32.98
CA SER A 77 -16.76 7.36 33.24
C SER A 77 -17.56 7.82 32.01
N LEU A 78 -17.17 7.37 30.82
CA LEU A 78 -17.82 7.77 29.57
C LEU A 78 -19.24 7.20 29.45
N SER A 79 -20.08 7.90 28.68
CA SER A 79 -21.38 7.38 28.29
C SER A 79 -21.25 6.07 27.51
N LYS A 80 -22.31 5.29 27.44
CA LYS A 80 -22.30 4.03 26.67
C LYS A 80 -21.98 4.26 25.19
N LYS A 81 -22.51 5.33 24.61
CA LYS A 81 -22.25 5.73 23.22
C LYS A 81 -20.78 6.08 23.04
N ASP A 82 -20.24 6.94 23.90
CA ASP A 82 -18.85 7.39 23.79
C ASP A 82 -17.85 6.27 24.04
N ARG A 83 -18.15 5.32 24.94
CA ARG A 83 -17.33 4.10 25.08
C ARG A 83 -17.27 3.32 23.77
N GLY A 84 -18.39 3.19 23.06
CA GLY A 84 -18.43 2.54 21.76
C GLY A 84 -17.49 3.21 20.76
N GLU A 85 -17.57 4.53 20.65
CA GLU A 85 -16.70 5.32 19.77
C GLU A 85 -15.22 5.20 20.15
N VAL A 86 -14.91 5.28 21.44
CA VAL A 86 -13.54 5.11 21.94
C VAL A 86 -13.03 3.69 21.64
N ILE A 87 -13.83 2.64 21.79
CA ILE A 87 -13.43 1.28 21.42
C ILE A 87 -13.08 1.20 19.92
N ILE A 88 -13.87 1.84 19.05
CA ILE A 88 -13.59 1.89 17.61
C ILE A 88 -12.27 2.60 17.33
N MET A 89 -12.04 3.76 17.95
CA MET A 89 -10.78 4.51 17.81
C MET A 89 -9.58 3.70 18.31
N LEU A 90 -9.69 3.08 19.49
CA LEU A 90 -8.64 2.25 20.08
C LEU A 90 -8.30 1.06 19.17
N THR A 91 -9.32 0.40 18.60
CA THR A 91 -9.13 -0.73 17.68
C THR A 91 -8.32 -0.28 16.47
N LYS A 92 -8.69 0.86 15.85
CA LYS A 92 -7.97 1.43 14.72
C LYS A 92 -6.52 1.78 15.07
N ILE A 93 -6.28 2.42 16.21
CA ILE A 93 -4.93 2.79 16.65
C ILE A 93 -4.06 1.54 16.89
N ALA A 94 -4.60 0.54 17.58
CA ALA A 94 -3.88 -0.69 17.88
C ALA A 94 -3.55 -1.48 16.60
N ASP A 95 -4.52 -1.60 15.69
CA ASP A 95 -4.32 -2.20 14.37
C ASP A 95 -3.24 -1.46 13.57
N GLU A 96 -3.37 -0.14 13.41
CA GLU A 96 -2.41 0.66 12.64
C GLU A 96 -1.00 0.62 13.19
N ARG A 97 -0.85 0.54 14.52
CA ARG A 97 0.46 0.35 15.15
C ARG A 97 1.12 -0.95 14.72
N CYS A 98 0.35 -2.02 14.54
CA CYS A 98 0.88 -3.33 14.15
C CYS A 98 1.45 -3.35 12.72
N TYR A 99 0.84 -2.60 11.80
CA TYR A 99 1.24 -2.53 10.38
C TYR A 99 1.79 -1.16 9.95
N ALA A 100 2.28 -0.35 10.89
CA ALA A 100 2.63 1.05 10.67
C ALA A 100 3.70 1.26 9.59
N LEU A 101 4.69 0.37 9.51
CA LEU A 101 5.80 0.48 8.56
C LEU A 101 5.32 0.25 7.12
N GLU A 102 4.55 -0.81 6.92
CA GLU A 102 3.97 -1.18 5.63
C GLU A 102 2.92 -0.15 5.19
N LEU A 103 2.12 0.37 6.13
CA LEU A 103 1.18 1.44 5.90
C LEU A 103 1.86 2.70 5.39
N LYS A 104 2.98 3.08 6.03
CA LYS A 104 3.79 4.22 5.60
C LYS A 104 4.34 3.99 4.19
N SER A 105 4.91 2.81 3.93
CA SER A 105 5.47 2.46 2.60
C SER A 105 4.41 2.54 1.50
N TYR A 106 3.22 1.99 1.74
CA TYR A 106 2.10 2.10 0.79
C TYR A 106 1.69 3.56 0.60
N SER A 107 1.49 4.32 1.68
CA SER A 107 1.13 5.74 1.62
C SER A 107 2.11 6.56 0.78
N ASP A 108 3.42 6.35 1.01
CA ASP A 108 4.48 7.04 0.28
C ASP A 108 4.44 6.69 -1.21
N SER A 109 4.23 5.41 -1.56
CA SER A 109 4.12 4.98 -2.96
C SER A 109 2.91 5.58 -3.68
N VAL A 110 1.77 5.71 -2.99
CA VAL A 110 0.55 6.35 -3.53
C VAL A 110 0.80 7.84 -3.81
N VAL A 111 1.43 8.55 -2.86
CA VAL A 111 1.80 9.96 -3.04
C VAL A 111 2.75 10.12 -4.22
N GLN A 112 3.80 9.31 -4.30
CA GLN A 112 4.79 9.37 -5.38
C GLN A 112 4.17 9.08 -6.75
N TYR A 113 3.33 8.06 -6.86
CA TYR A 113 2.63 7.75 -8.11
C TYR A 113 1.77 8.95 -8.55
N THR A 114 0.86 9.41 -7.69
CA THR A 114 -0.06 10.50 -8.03
C THR A 114 0.68 11.81 -8.35
N SER A 115 1.75 12.14 -7.64
CA SER A 115 2.50 13.38 -7.89
C SER A 115 3.24 13.39 -9.22
N ASN A 116 3.70 12.23 -9.70
CA ASN A 116 4.51 12.13 -10.91
C ASN A 116 3.67 11.85 -12.17
N THR A 117 2.51 11.22 -12.03
CA THR A 117 1.66 10.84 -13.17
C THR A 117 0.44 11.75 -13.33
N GLY A 118 0.02 12.43 -12.27
CA GLY A 118 -1.24 13.17 -12.22
C GLY A 118 -2.49 12.29 -12.06
N ASP A 119 -2.34 10.96 -12.06
CA ASP A 119 -3.43 10.02 -11.84
C ASP A 119 -3.84 10.01 -10.36
N GLN A 120 -5.06 10.48 -10.10
CA GLN A 120 -5.63 10.58 -8.75
C GLN A 120 -6.43 9.36 -8.30
N SER A 121 -6.62 8.35 -9.15
CA SER A 121 -7.49 7.20 -8.84
C SER A 121 -7.08 6.50 -7.54
N VAL A 122 -5.81 6.09 -7.46
CA VAL A 122 -5.24 5.42 -6.29
C VAL A 122 -5.31 6.29 -5.03
N MET A 123 -5.03 7.59 -5.14
CA MET A 123 -5.12 8.52 -4.00
C MET A 123 -6.55 8.67 -3.49
N LYS A 124 -7.55 8.75 -4.39
CA LYS A 124 -8.96 8.86 -3.99
C LYS A 124 -9.41 7.61 -3.24
N ASP A 125 -9.09 6.44 -3.77
CA ASP A 125 -9.38 5.16 -3.10
C ASP A 125 -8.66 5.09 -1.75
N TRP A 126 -7.41 5.55 -1.71
CA TRP A 126 -6.64 5.57 -0.48
C TRP A 126 -7.27 6.44 0.61
N LEU A 127 -7.70 7.66 0.26
CA LEU A 127 -8.37 8.55 1.20
C LEU A 127 -9.69 7.98 1.71
N ILE A 128 -10.42 7.21 0.89
CA ILE A 128 -11.64 6.53 1.33
C ILE A 128 -11.30 5.46 2.37
N LEU A 129 -10.30 4.63 2.12
CA LEU A 129 -9.85 3.58 3.04
C LEU A 129 -9.31 4.14 4.36
N ARG A 130 -8.69 5.33 4.34
CA ARG A 130 -8.11 5.96 5.54
C ARG A 130 -9.12 6.61 6.47
N ARG A 131 -10.31 6.98 5.98
CA ARG A 131 -11.34 7.62 6.79
C ARG A 131 -11.82 6.68 7.90
N LEU A 132 -11.91 7.20 9.13
CA LEU A 132 -12.60 6.49 10.21
C LEU A 132 -14.12 6.75 10.16
N TYR A 133 -14.51 7.96 9.77
CA TYR A 133 -15.89 8.41 9.64
C TYR A 133 -16.22 8.73 8.18
N ALA A 134 -17.39 8.32 7.72
CA ALA A 134 -17.80 8.47 6.32
C ALA A 134 -18.21 9.92 5.98
N SER A 135 -18.71 10.65 6.98
CA SER A 135 -19.23 12.01 6.86
C SER A 135 -18.64 12.98 7.88
N HIS A 136 -18.76 14.28 7.59
CA HIS A 136 -18.36 15.32 8.53
C HIS A 136 -19.23 15.36 9.79
N SER A 137 -20.53 15.09 9.66
CA SER A 137 -21.44 15.06 10.81
C SER A 137 -21.12 13.93 11.80
N GLU A 138 -20.64 12.78 11.32
CA GLU A 138 -20.14 11.71 12.20
C GLU A 138 -18.89 12.13 12.96
N LEU A 139 -17.98 12.87 12.30
CA LEU A 139 -16.79 13.43 12.96
C LEU A 139 -17.17 14.48 14.02
N GLU A 140 -18.11 15.38 13.72
CA GLU A 140 -18.63 16.35 14.70
C GLU A 140 -19.28 15.67 15.90
N ALA A 141 -19.99 14.56 15.68
CA ALA A 141 -20.66 13.80 16.73
C ALA A 141 -19.71 13.14 17.74
N VAL A 142 -18.41 13.11 17.47
CA VAL A 142 -17.37 12.60 18.37
C VAL A 142 -16.35 13.67 18.78
N ALA A 143 -16.53 14.92 18.36
CA ALA A 143 -15.58 16.00 18.62
C ALA A 143 -15.44 16.36 20.10
N HIS A 144 -16.41 15.97 20.94
CA HIS A 144 -16.35 16.12 22.40
C HIS A 144 -15.50 15.05 23.10
N ILE A 145 -15.11 13.98 22.42
CA ILE A 145 -14.24 12.94 22.98
C ILE A 145 -12.81 13.47 23.03
N ASP A 146 -12.21 13.46 24.22
CA ASP A 146 -10.82 13.85 24.43
C ASP A 146 -9.88 12.84 23.76
N PHE A 147 -9.35 13.21 22.59
CA PHE A 147 -8.49 12.33 21.79
C PHE A 147 -7.14 12.07 22.46
N ASP A 148 -6.61 13.00 23.27
CA ASP A 148 -5.36 12.77 24.00
C ASP A 148 -5.54 11.65 25.03
N LYS A 149 -6.71 11.55 25.66
CA LYS A 149 -7.07 10.42 26.53
C LYS A 149 -7.19 9.12 25.76
N VAL A 150 -7.75 9.13 24.55
CA VAL A 150 -7.79 7.95 23.66
C VAL A 150 -6.38 7.48 23.33
N VAL A 151 -5.49 8.40 22.94
CA VAL A 151 -4.10 8.10 22.60
C VAL A 151 -3.35 7.57 23.82
N ALA A 152 -3.54 8.17 25.00
CA ALA A 152 -2.94 7.66 26.23
C ALA A 152 -3.42 6.25 26.55
N LEU A 153 -4.73 6.02 26.51
CA LEU A 153 -5.35 4.72 26.76
C LEU A 153 -4.89 3.65 25.76
N SER A 154 -4.65 4.02 24.50
CA SER A 154 -4.16 3.10 23.47
C SER A 154 -2.77 2.52 23.76
N LYS A 155 -2.07 3.04 24.77
CA LYS A 155 -0.75 2.56 25.20
C LYS A 155 -0.81 1.73 26.49
N GLU A 156 -1.98 1.59 27.07
CA GLU A 156 -2.22 0.79 28.28
C GLU A 156 -2.75 -0.59 27.91
N ALA A 157 -2.35 -1.63 28.66
CA ALA A 157 -2.97 -2.95 28.51
C ALA A 157 -4.47 -2.88 28.87
N PRO A 158 -5.36 -3.59 28.15
CA PRO A 158 -5.07 -4.52 27.03
C PRO A 158 -5.08 -3.88 25.63
N PHE A 159 -5.08 -2.55 25.52
CA PHE A 159 -5.21 -1.81 24.25
C PHE A 159 -3.87 -1.52 23.56
N ASP A 160 -2.76 -1.88 24.19
CA ASP A 160 -1.41 -1.69 23.67
C ASP A 160 -1.06 -2.66 22.53
N GLN A 161 -1.84 -3.73 22.37
CA GLN A 161 -1.75 -4.75 21.32
C GLN A 161 -3.02 -4.82 20.46
N PRO A 162 -2.97 -5.38 19.24
CA PRO A 162 -4.16 -5.60 18.40
C PRO A 162 -5.25 -6.41 19.10
N PHE A 163 -6.50 -6.04 18.89
CA PHE A 163 -7.64 -6.72 19.51
C PHE A 163 -8.92 -6.65 18.68
N ASN A 164 -9.85 -7.56 18.97
CA ASN A 164 -11.17 -7.58 18.36
C ASN A 164 -12.10 -6.56 19.04
N GLY A 165 -12.19 -5.37 18.44
CA GLY A 165 -13.09 -4.30 18.90
C GLY A 165 -14.56 -4.72 18.98
N MET A 166 -15.03 -5.64 18.13
CA MET A 166 -16.41 -6.11 18.17
C MET A 166 -16.70 -6.92 19.43
N SER A 167 -15.77 -7.79 19.84
CA SER A 167 -15.89 -8.54 21.09
C SER A 167 -15.99 -7.60 22.29
N LEU A 168 -15.20 -6.54 22.31
CA LEU A 168 -15.25 -5.53 23.37
C LEU A 168 -16.53 -4.67 23.31
N LEU A 169 -16.99 -4.30 22.12
CA LEU A 169 -18.26 -3.60 21.94
C LEU A 169 -19.44 -4.41 22.48
N ILE A 170 -19.46 -5.72 22.26
CA ILE A 170 -20.51 -6.61 22.81
C ILE A 170 -20.50 -6.57 24.34
N LEU A 171 -19.33 -6.51 24.97
CA LEU A 171 -19.18 -6.44 26.42
C LEU A 171 -19.75 -5.14 27.03
N TYR A 172 -19.69 -4.04 26.27
CA TYR A 172 -20.13 -2.70 26.67
C TYR A 172 -21.47 -2.24 26.06
N ARG A 173 -22.09 -3.08 25.23
CA ARG A 173 -23.51 -2.99 24.89
C ARG A 173 -24.39 -3.40 26.07
#